data_AF-A0A536EN89-F1
#
_entry.id   AF-A0A536EN89-F1
#
_cell.length_a   1.000
_cell.length_b   1.000
_cell.length_c   1.000
_cell.angle_alpha   90.00
_cell.angle_beta   90.00
_cell.angle_gamma   90.00
#
_symmetry.space_group_name_H-M   'P 1'
#
loop_
_entity.id
_entity.type
_entity.pdbx_description
1 polymer ?
#
loop_
_entity_poly.entity_id
_entity_poly.type
_entity_poly.pdbx_seq_one_letter_code
_entity_poly.pdbx_strand_id
1 'polypeptide(L)'
;MGILPLQYVPGERAHLLGLTGTERFTIHGLETIKPGQQVEVEAIADDGKVTRFSTRSRVDNETEVGYLHHGGILPLVLRELIAKN
;
A
#
# COMPACT_ATOMS: atom_id res chain seq x y z
N MET A 1 -1.16 8.51 -9.42
CA MET A 1 -0.93 9.35 -8.22
C MET A 1 0.11 8.76 -7.26
N GLY A 2 0.65 7.55 -7.49
CA GLY A 2 1.69 6.99 -6.62
C GLY A 2 1.18 6.52 -5.25
N ILE A 3 -0.14 6.38 -5.09
CA ILE A 3 -0.79 5.90 -3.87
C ILE A 3 -0.90 4.38 -3.96
N LEU A 4 -0.55 3.66 -2.89
CA LEU A 4 -0.75 2.23 -2.75
C LEU A 4 -2.16 1.94 -2.20
N PRO A 5 -3.09 1.41 -3.00
CA PRO A 5 -4.41 1.04 -2.50
C PRO A 5 -4.35 -0.29 -1.75
N LEU A 6 -4.73 -0.28 -0.48
CA LEU A 6 -4.84 -1.49 0.36
C LEU A 6 -6.31 -1.82 0.63
N GLN A 7 -6.62 -3.11 0.61
CA GLN A 7 -7.94 -3.65 0.94
C GLN A 7 -7.82 -4.61 2.11
N TYR A 8 -8.69 -4.49 3.12
CA TYR A 8 -8.82 -5.52 4.15
C TYR A 8 -9.13 -6.88 3.52
N VAL A 9 -8.61 -7.95 4.10
CA VAL A 9 -8.97 -9.32 3.68
C VAL A 9 -10.46 -9.59 3.97
N PRO A 10 -11.09 -10.55 3.28
CA PRO A 10 -12.51 -10.83 3.48
C PRO A 10 -12.85 -11.12 4.95
N GLY A 11 -13.86 -10.42 5.47
CA GLY A 11 -14.28 -10.55 6.87
C GLY A 11 -13.56 -9.62 7.84
N GLU A 12 -12.46 -8.97 7.44
CA GLU A 12 -11.81 -7.94 8.24
C GLU A 12 -12.32 -6.53 7.92
N ARG A 13 -12.26 -5.66 8.93
CA ARG A 13 -12.63 -4.24 8.86
C ARG A 13 -12.16 -3.54 10.11
N ALA A 14 -11.97 -2.22 10.01
CA ALA A 14 -11.38 -1.39 11.06
C ALA A 14 -11.97 -1.64 12.46
N HIS A 15 -13.30 -1.65 12.60
CA HIS A 15 -13.95 -1.86 13.91
C HIS A 15 -13.72 -3.26 14.49
N LEU A 16 -13.60 -4.31 13.65
CA LEU A 16 -13.32 -5.67 14.12
C LEU A 16 -11.86 -5.82 14.58
N LEU A 17 -10.97 -5.04 13.97
CA LEU A 17 -9.56 -4.92 14.37
C LEU A 17 -9.36 -3.96 15.55
N GLY A 18 -10.43 -3.29 16.00
CA GLY A 18 -10.38 -2.31 17.09
C GLY A 18 -9.60 -1.04 16.74
N LEU A 19 -9.48 -0.72 15.45
CA LEU A 19 -8.77 0.47 14.97
C LEU A 19 -9.63 1.72 15.17
N THR A 20 -9.07 2.76 15.77
CA THR A 20 -9.71 4.06 16.03
C THR A 20 -9.35 5.10 14.97
N GLY A 21 -8.25 4.88 14.23
CA GLY A 21 -7.68 5.83 13.27
C GLY A 21 -6.67 6.81 13.88
N THR A 22 -6.35 6.68 15.17
CA THR A 22 -5.31 7.47 15.84
C THR A 22 -3.97 6.72 15.92
N GLU A 23 -3.94 5.45 15.51
CA GLU A 23 -2.74 4.63 15.54
C GLU A 23 -1.68 5.11 14.55
N ARG A 24 -0.41 4.81 14.86
CA ARG A 24 0.67 4.88 13.88
C ARG A 24 0.69 3.59 13.07
N PHE A 25 0.53 3.72 11.76
CA PHE A 25 0.52 2.59 10.83
C PHE A 25 1.88 2.42 10.15
N THR A 26 2.45 1.23 10.26
CA THR A 26 3.63 0.80 9.52
C THR A 26 3.21 -0.26 8.51
N ILE A 27 3.59 -0.07 7.26
CA ILE A 27 3.27 -0.99 6.17
C ILE A 27 4.55 -1.70 5.75
N HIS A 28 4.59 -3.02 5.89
CA HIS A 28 5.78 -3.84 5.67
C HIS A 28 5.80 -4.47 4.26
N GLY A 29 6.99 -4.85 3.80
CA GLY A 29 7.15 -5.66 2.59
C GLY A 29 6.90 -4.92 1.26
N LEU A 30 7.14 -3.61 1.22
CA LEU A 30 6.89 -2.77 0.04
C LEU A 30 8.05 -2.71 -0.96
N GLU A 31 9.22 -3.27 -0.64
CA GLU A 31 10.42 -3.17 -1.50
C GLU A 31 10.22 -3.85 -2.86
N THR A 32 9.52 -4.98 -2.91
CA THR A 32 9.27 -5.78 -4.12
C THR A 32 7.79 -6.09 -4.26
N ILE A 33 6.96 -5.04 -4.36
CA ILE A 33 5.52 -5.22 -4.44
C ILE A 33 5.12 -5.93 -5.74
N LYS A 34 4.29 -6.97 -5.61
CA LYS A 34 3.72 -7.74 -6.73
C LYS A 34 2.23 -7.47 -6.89
N PRO A 35 1.67 -7.70 -8.10
CA PRO A 35 0.23 -7.61 -8.30
C PRO A 35 -0.56 -8.47 -7.31
N GLY A 36 -1.55 -7.88 -6.65
CA GLY A 36 -2.42 -8.58 -5.69
C GLY A 36 -1.74 -9.09 -4.42
N GLN A 37 -0.48 -8.70 -4.14
CA GLN A 37 0.29 -9.17 -2.99
C GLN A 37 -0.40 -8.89 -1.65
N GLN A 38 -0.24 -9.81 -0.69
CA GLN A 38 -0.57 -9.55 0.71
C GLN A 38 0.50 -8.67 1.38
N VAL A 39 0.03 -7.65 2.08
CA VAL A 39 0.84 -6.62 2.73
C VAL A 39 0.47 -6.60 4.21
N GLU A 40 1.47 -6.83 5.06
CA GLU A 40 1.30 -6.75 6.52
C GLU A 40 1.26 -5.28 6.96
N VAL A 41 0.29 -4.96 7.79
CA VAL A 41 0.12 -3.65 8.41
C VAL A 41 0.20 -3.81 9.92
N GLU A 42 1.08 -3.03 10.53
CA GLU A 42 1.20 -2.89 11.98
C GLU A 42 0.60 -1.55 12.40
N ALA A 43 -0.37 -1.57 13.31
CA ALA A 43 -0.97 -0.39 13.90
C ALA A 43 -0.58 -0.32 15.39
N ILE A 44 0.07 0.77 15.79
CA ILE A 44 0.47 1.02 17.18
C ILE A 44 -0.37 2.17 17.74
N ALA A 45 -1.21 1.86 18.73
CA ALA A 45 -2.00 2.86 19.45
C ALA A 45 -1.11 3.69 20.40
N ASP A 46 -1.64 4.83 20.85
CA ASP A 46 -0.92 5.75 21.75
C ASP A 46 -0.60 5.13 23.12
N ASP A 47 -1.37 4.12 23.54
CA ASP A 47 -1.14 3.33 24.76
C ASP A 47 -0.10 2.21 24.57
N GLY A 48 0.46 2.08 23.36
CA GLY A 48 1.45 1.07 22.99
C GLY A 48 0.85 -0.28 22.56
N LYS A 49 -0.47 -0.43 22.51
CA LYS A 49 -1.10 -1.64 21.97
C LYS A 49 -0.77 -1.80 20.50
N VAL A 50 -0.28 -2.98 20.13
CA VAL A 50 0.07 -3.33 18.75
C VAL A 50 -0.98 -4.26 18.16
N THR A 51 -1.54 -3.87 17.02
CA THR A 51 -2.46 -4.68 16.21
C THR A 51 -1.81 -4.95 14.85
N ARG A 52 -1.60 -6.23 14.51
CA ARG A 52 -1.08 -6.64 13.20
C ARG A 52 -2.17 -7.32 12.40
N PHE A 53 -2.29 -6.96 11.13
CA PHE A 53 -3.27 -7.54 10.23
C PHE A 53 -2.76 -7.57 8.79
N SER A 54 -3.35 -8.44 7.97
CA SER A 54 -2.98 -8.58 6.56
C SER A 54 -3.97 -7.80 5.68
N THR A 55 -3.43 -7.12 4.67
CA THR A 55 -4.21 -6.44 3.64
C THR A 55 -3.81 -6.96 2.27
N ARG A 56 -4.69 -6.80 1.28
CA ARG A 56 -4.40 -7.07 -0.12
C ARG A 56 -4.08 -5.77 -0.83
N SER A 57 -2.94 -5.73 -1.51
CA SER A 57 -2.64 -4.69 -2.48
C SER A 57 -3.62 -4.76 -3.65
N ARG A 58 -4.24 -3.64 -3.99
CA ARG A 58 -5.14 -3.49 -5.15
C ARG A 58 -4.44 -2.99 -6.41
N VAL A 59 -3.12 -3.17 -6.45
CA VAL A 59 -2.34 -3.06 -7.67
C VAL A 59 -2.56 -4.37 -8.43
N ASP A 60 -3.27 -4.32 -9.55
CA ASP A 60 -3.83 -5.52 -10.19
C ASP A 60 -2.94 -6.07 -11.31
N ASN A 61 -1.93 -5.31 -11.78
CA ASN A 61 -1.01 -5.73 -12.84
C ASN A 61 0.40 -5.10 -12.71
N GLU A 62 1.36 -5.63 -13.47
CA GLU A 62 2.76 -5.18 -13.48
C GLU A 62 2.92 -3.72 -13.93
N THR A 63 2.06 -3.26 -14.85
CA THR A 63 2.09 -1.87 -15.33
C THR A 63 1.78 -0.89 -14.19
N GLU A 64 0.78 -1.21 -13.37
CA GLU A 64 0.43 -0.41 -12.19
C GLU A 64 1.51 -0.45 -11.10
N VAL A 65 2.20 -1.60 -10.93
CA VAL A 65 3.40 -1.68 -10.08
C VAL A 65 4.46 -0.70 -10.57
N GLY A 66 4.72 -0.67 -11.89
CA GLY A 66 5.60 0.29 -12.53
C GLY A 66 5.19 1.73 -12.25
N TYR A 67 3.90 2.07 -12.39
CA TYR A 67 3.40 3.39 -12.06
C TYR A 67 3.63 3.76 -10.59
N LEU A 68 3.41 2.82 -9.66
CA LEU A 68 3.61 3.05 -8.24
C LEU A 68 5.08 3.38 -7.93
N HIS A 69 6.02 2.60 -8.44
CA HIS A 69 7.46 2.83 -8.26
C HIS A 69 7.94 4.17 -8.81
N HIS A 70 7.27 4.71 -9.83
CA HIS A 70 7.61 6.00 -10.42
C HIS A 70 6.89 7.18 -9.76
N GLY A 71 6.10 6.96 -8.70
CA GLY A 71 5.28 8.00 -8.06
C GLY A 71 4.02 8.36 -8.85
N GLY A 72 3.67 7.56 -9.86
CA GLY A 72 2.47 7.67 -10.67
C GLY A 72 2.73 7.59 -12.17
N ILE A 73 1.64 7.52 -12.93
CA ILE A 73 1.67 7.45 -14.39
C ILE A 73 2.28 8.72 -15.04
N LEU A 74 1.90 9.92 -14.58
CA LEU A 74 2.41 11.17 -15.18
C LEU A 74 3.93 11.34 -14.99
N PRO A 75 4.50 11.12 -13.79
CA PRO A 75 5.96 11.11 -13.63
C PRO A 75 6.67 10.10 -14.52
N LEU A 76 6.13 8.88 -14.68
CA LEU A 76 6.72 7.87 -15.56
C LEU A 76 6.76 8.35 -17.01
N VAL A 77 5.61 8.75 -17.55
CA VAL A 77 5.47 9.18 -18.94
C VAL A 77 6.36 10.41 -19.22
N LEU A 78 6.44 11.36 -18.29
CA LEU A 78 7.31 12.52 -18.43
C LEU A 78 8.79 12.11 -18.54
N ARG A 79 9.27 11.17 -17.71
CA ARG A 79 10.65 10.68 -17.78
C ARG A 79 10.92 9.96 -19.11
N GLU A 80 9.97 9.16 -19.59
CA GLU A 80 10.09 8.48 -20.88
C GLU A 80 10.16 9.47 -22.05
N LEU A 81 9.38 10.54 -22.03
CA LEU A 81 9.41 11.57 -23.07
C LEU A 81 10.74 12.34 -23.08
N ILE A 82 11.30 12.64 -21.90
CA ILE A 82 12.60 13.30 -21.80
C ILE A 82 13.72 12.38 -22.28
N ALA A 83 13.67 11.08 -21.96
CA ALA A 83 14.69 10.10 -22.33
C ALA A 83 14.67 9.69 -23.82
N LYS A 84 13.55 9.94 -24.53
CA LYS A 84 13.41 9.66 -25.97
C LYS A 84 13.90 10.80 -26.87
N ASN A 85 14.24 11.96 -26.30
CA ASN A 85 14.91 13.07 -26.97
C ASN A 85 16.41 13.08 -26.64
#